data_AF-A0A1T4KPK3-F1
#
_entry.id   AF-A0A1T4KPK3-F1
#
_cell.length_a   1.000
_cell.length_b   1.000
_cell.length_c   1.000
_cell.angle_alpha   90.00
_cell.angle_beta   90.00
_cell.angle_gamma   90.00
#
_symmetry.space_group_name_H-M   'P 1'
#
loop_
_entity.id
_entity.type
_entity.pdbx_description
1 polymer ?
#
loop_
_entity_poly.entity_id
_entity_poly.type
_entity_poly.pdbx_seq_one_letter_code
_entity_poly.pdbx_strand_id
1 'polypeptide(L)'
;MSSANEINKGRVINELRQFIKKLLQDPSIVPTSLEVARAHSGQPNSAEVIAREISSLTSVKIPDDIADFSDADRLYLEVLKEVIDEEQAMY
;
A
#
# COMPACT_ATOMS: atom_id res chain seq x y z
N MET A 1 21.99 -20.92 -3.33
CA MET A 1 20.62 -20.38 -3.41
C MET A 1 20.15 -19.67 -2.12
N SER A 2 20.89 -19.68 -1.00
CA SER A 2 20.43 -18.98 0.24
C SER A 2 20.64 -17.46 0.22
N SER A 3 21.79 -16.99 -0.28
CA SER A 3 22.18 -15.57 -0.15
C SER A 3 21.28 -14.59 -0.92
N ALA A 4 20.79 -14.96 -2.11
CA ALA A 4 19.92 -14.10 -2.90
C ALA A 4 18.54 -13.88 -2.23
N ASN A 5 18.03 -14.91 -1.55
CA ASN A 5 16.76 -14.84 -0.82
C ASN A 5 16.89 -13.98 0.44
N GLU A 6 18.03 -14.07 1.15
CA GLU A 6 18.32 -13.23 2.32
C GLU A 6 18.50 -11.75 1.93
N ILE A 7 19.19 -11.47 0.82
CA ILE A 7 19.35 -10.11 0.29
C ILE A 7 17.99 -9.50 -0.08
N ASN A 8 17.11 -10.28 -0.73
CA ASN A 8 15.76 -9.82 -1.07
C ASN A 8 14.96 -9.47 0.19
N LYS A 9 14.92 -10.38 1.18
CA LYS A 9 14.23 -10.12 2.47
C LYS A 9 14.75 -8.86 3.17
N GLY A 10 16.06 -8.62 3.15
CA GLY A 10 16.65 -7.40 3.71
C GLY A 10 16.18 -6.12 3.00
N ARG A 11 15.99 -6.17 1.67
CA ARG A 11 15.47 -5.05 0.88
C ARG A 11 14.02 -4.74 1.26
N VAL A 12 13.15 -5.74 1.26
CA VAL A 12 11.72 -5.57 1.61
C VAL A 12 11.58 -4.98 3.01
N ILE A 13 12.33 -5.49 3.99
CA ILE A 13 12.33 -4.94 5.36
C ILE A 13 12.73 -3.45 5.35
N ASN A 14 13.74 -3.07 4.59
CA ASN A 14 14.17 -1.68 4.52
C ASN A 14 13.10 -0.78 3.86
N GLU A 15 12.45 -1.25 2.81
CA GLU A 15 11.34 -0.52 2.16
C GLU A 15 10.17 -0.33 3.13
N LEU A 16 9.76 -1.38 3.84
CA LEU A 16 8.72 -1.30 4.87
C LEU A 16 9.10 -0.34 6.00
N ARG A 17 10.35 -0.35 6.44
CA ARG A 17 10.82 0.61 7.47
C ARG A 17 10.72 2.06 6.98
N GLN A 18 11.04 2.33 5.72
CA GLN A 18 10.89 3.67 5.16
C GLN A 18 9.42 4.06 5.04
N PHE A 19 8.57 3.12 4.64
CA PHE A 19 7.13 3.33 4.57
C PHE A 19 6.52 3.66 5.95
N ILE A 20 6.82 2.86 6.98
CA ILE A 20 6.36 3.11 8.36
C ILE A 20 6.83 4.47 8.86
N LYS A 21 8.06 4.89 8.56
CA LYS A 21 8.55 6.24 8.91
C LYS A 21 7.70 7.33 8.29
N LYS A 22 7.31 7.21 7.01
CA LYS A 22 6.42 8.18 6.35
C LYS A 22 5.08 8.26 7.06
N LEU A 23 4.47 7.12 7.41
CA LEU A 23 3.21 7.08 8.17
C LEU A 23 3.32 7.78 9.53
N LEU A 24 4.44 7.60 10.23
CA LEU A 24 4.65 8.24 11.54
C LEU A 24 4.95 9.74 11.42
N GLN A 25 5.58 10.17 10.32
CA GLN A 25 5.87 11.59 10.05
C GLN A 25 4.63 12.35 9.59
N ASP A 26 3.75 11.68 8.84
CA ASP A 26 2.48 12.21 8.39
C ASP A 26 1.34 11.22 8.69
N PRO A 27 0.76 11.32 9.90
CA PRO A 27 -0.32 10.45 10.32
C PRO A 27 -1.58 10.57 9.47
N SER A 28 -1.73 11.63 8.67
CA SER A 28 -2.91 11.82 7.80
C SER A 28 -2.96 10.85 6.63
N ILE A 29 -1.82 10.24 6.26
CA ILE A 29 -1.74 9.23 5.20
C ILE A 29 -2.71 8.07 5.50
N VAL A 30 -2.76 7.60 6.74
CA VAL A 30 -3.57 6.43 7.11
C VAL A 30 -5.08 6.67 6.87
N PRO A 31 -5.72 7.68 7.46
CA PRO A 31 -7.13 7.94 7.23
C PRO A 31 -7.44 8.26 5.77
N THR A 32 -6.58 9.01 5.07
CA THR A 32 -6.77 9.30 3.63
C THR A 32 -6.73 8.03 2.79
N SER A 33 -5.77 7.13 3.01
CA SER A 33 -5.67 5.89 2.27
C SER A 33 -6.85 4.94 2.53
N LEU A 34 -7.36 4.88 3.76
CA LEU A 34 -8.56 4.11 4.08
C LEU A 34 -9.81 4.68 3.41
N GLU A 35 -9.94 6.02 3.35
CA GLU A 35 -11.04 6.68 2.66
C GLU A 35 -11.03 6.36 1.15
N VAL A 36 -9.87 6.47 0.50
CA VAL A 36 -9.68 6.11 -0.91
C VAL A 36 -9.98 4.63 -1.14
N ALA A 37 -9.42 3.74 -0.32
CA ALA A 37 -9.64 2.30 -0.43
C ALA A 37 -11.13 1.95 -0.30
N ARG A 38 -11.85 2.60 0.62
CA ARG A 38 -13.29 2.41 0.80
C ARG A 38 -14.09 2.89 -0.42
N ALA A 39 -13.72 4.04 -1.00
CA ALA A 39 -14.39 4.60 -2.18
C ALA A 39 -14.23 3.73 -3.44
N HIS A 40 -13.11 3.02 -3.54
CA HIS A 40 -12.75 2.22 -4.72
C HIS A 40 -12.82 0.70 -4.53
N SER A 41 -13.19 0.23 -3.34
CA SER A 41 -13.35 -1.21 -3.07
C SER A 41 -14.39 -1.84 -4.00
N GLY A 42 -14.11 -3.07 -4.44
CA GLY A 42 -14.99 -3.85 -5.32
C GLY A 42 -15.00 -3.42 -6.80
N GLN A 43 -14.28 -2.37 -7.18
CA GLN A 43 -14.15 -1.95 -8.57
C GLN A 43 -13.10 -2.80 -9.32
N PRO A 44 -13.29 -3.05 -10.63
CA PRO A 44 -12.22 -3.59 -11.48
C PRO A 44 -11.00 -2.65 -11.44
N ASN A 45 -9.79 -3.22 -11.39
CA ASN A 45 -8.53 -2.45 -11.31
C ASN A 45 -8.47 -1.49 -10.10
N SER A 46 -9.10 -1.89 -8.99
CA SER A 46 -9.14 -1.09 -7.76
C SER A 46 -7.75 -0.79 -7.22
N ALA A 47 -6.79 -1.72 -7.35
CA ALA A 47 -5.42 -1.51 -6.89
C ALA A 47 -4.73 -0.32 -7.58
N GLU A 48 -4.83 -0.20 -8.91
CA GLU A 48 -4.24 0.91 -9.65
C GLU A 48 -4.91 2.25 -9.36
N VAL A 49 -6.24 2.25 -9.25
CA VAL A 49 -7.00 3.47 -8.96
C VAL A 49 -6.67 3.96 -7.55
N ILE A 50 -6.66 3.07 -6.56
CA ILE A 50 -6.29 3.37 -5.17
C ILE A 50 -4.84 3.87 -5.12
N ALA A 51 -3.91 3.19 -5.78
CA ALA A 51 -2.49 3.59 -5.82
C ALA A 51 -2.30 5.01 -6.37
N ARG A 52 -2.97 5.32 -7.49
CA ARG A 52 -2.91 6.63 -8.14
C ARG A 52 -3.48 7.72 -7.24
N GLU A 53 -4.64 7.48 -6.66
CA GLU A 53 -5.31 8.49 -5.84
C GLU A 53 -4.57 8.74 -4.53
N ILE A 54 -4.11 7.70 -3.83
CA ILE A 54 -3.22 7.84 -2.66
C ILE A 54 -1.99 8.66 -3.02
N SER A 55 -1.39 8.38 -4.19
CA SER A 55 -0.22 9.13 -4.68
C SER A 55 -0.52 10.60 -4.98
N SER A 56 -1.77 10.91 -5.34
CA SER A 56 -2.20 12.29 -5.60
C SER A 56 -2.50 13.07 -4.32
N LEU A 57 -2.99 12.40 -3.27
CA LEU A 57 -3.46 13.02 -2.03
C LEU A 57 -2.41 13.04 -0.92
N THR A 58 -1.38 12.19 -1.02
CA THR A 58 -0.40 12.00 0.05
C THR A 58 1.05 12.13 -0.43
N SER A 59 1.97 12.11 0.53
CA SER A 59 3.41 12.05 0.28
C SER A 59 3.92 10.64 -0.08
N VAL A 60 3.09 9.61 0.06
CA VAL A 60 3.38 8.26 -0.45
C VAL A 60 3.28 8.31 -1.98
N LYS A 61 4.26 7.75 -2.69
CA LYS A 61 4.27 7.70 -4.15
C LYS A 61 4.34 6.25 -4.55
N ILE A 62 3.25 5.77 -5.14
CA ILE A 62 3.08 4.43 -5.69
C ILE A 62 3.04 4.61 -7.21
N PRO A 63 3.72 3.77 -8.00
CA PRO A 63 3.64 3.83 -9.46
C PRO A 63 2.19 3.68 -9.97
N ASP A 64 1.94 4.15 -11.19
CA ASP A 64 0.63 3.99 -11.84
C ASP A 64 0.43 2.62 -12.49
N ASP A 65 1.53 1.91 -12.79
CA ASP A 65 1.54 0.58 -13.42
C ASP A 65 1.86 -0.49 -12.37
N ILE A 66 1.00 -1.53 -12.26
CA ILE A 66 1.18 -2.68 -11.36
C ILE A 66 2.54 -3.36 -11.58
N ALA A 67 3.02 -3.39 -12.82
CA ALA A 67 4.29 -4.02 -13.16
C ALA A 67 5.47 -3.37 -12.42
N ASP A 68 5.36 -2.08 -12.11
CA ASP A 68 6.40 -1.28 -11.46
C ASP A 68 6.27 -1.22 -9.93
N PHE A 69 5.22 -1.82 -9.34
CA PHE A 69 5.04 -1.80 -7.89
C PHE A 69 6.22 -2.47 -7.19
N SER A 70 6.74 -1.82 -6.16
CA SER A 70 7.65 -2.46 -5.21
C SER A 70 6.91 -3.51 -4.38
N ASP A 71 7.66 -4.36 -3.69
CA ASP A 71 7.05 -5.33 -2.77
C ASP A 71 6.33 -4.63 -1.62
N ALA A 72 6.83 -3.47 -1.18
CA ALA A 72 6.17 -2.64 -0.17
C ALA A 72 4.87 -2.00 -0.67
N ASP A 73 4.82 -1.56 -1.93
CA ASP A 73 3.59 -1.00 -2.53
C ASP A 73 2.48 -2.05 -2.60
N ARG A 74 2.84 -3.26 -3.08
CA ARG A 74 1.91 -4.40 -3.14
C ARG A 74 1.38 -4.74 -1.75
N LEU A 75 2.28 -4.90 -0.77
CA LEU A 75 1.89 -5.22 0.60
C LEU A 75 0.98 -4.14 1.19
N TYR A 76 1.28 -2.87 0.93
CA TYR A 76 0.47 -1.78 1.47
C TYR A 76 -0.96 -1.79 0.92
N LEU A 77 -1.12 -1.96 -0.39
CA LEU A 77 -2.44 -2.04 -1.03
C LEU A 77 -3.20 -3.32 -0.62
N GLU A 78 -2.50 -4.43 -0.44
CA GLU A 78 -3.07 -5.69 0.07
C GLU A 78 -3.61 -5.52 1.48
N VAL A 79 -2.83 -4.95 2.40
CA VAL A 79 -3.26 -4.70 3.79
C VAL A 79 -4.43 -3.69 3.84
N LEU A 80 -4.43 -2.66 2.98
CA LEU A 80 -5.57 -1.76 2.87
C LEU A 80 -6.84 -2.52 2.46
N LYS A 81 -6.72 -3.42 1.49
CA LYS A 81 -7.85 -4.26 1.06
C LYS A 81 -8.34 -5.17 2.18
N GLU A 82 -7.43 -5.85 2.90
CA GLU A 82 -7.78 -6.71 4.04
C GLU A 82 -8.61 -5.94 5.08
N VAL A 83 -8.15 -4.74 5.46
CA VAL A 83 -8.86 -3.89 6.44
C VAL A 83 -10.26 -3.52 5.94
N ILE A 84 -10.41 -3.14 4.67
CA ILE A 84 -11.73 -2.79 4.11
C ILE A 84 -12.65 -4.01 4.02
N ASP A 85 -12.12 -5.17 3.63
CA ASP A 85 -12.89 -6.42 3.57
C ASP A 85 -13.36 -6.84 4.98
N GLU A 86 -12.51 -6.68 5.99
CA GLU A 86 -12.84 -6.90 7.40
C GLU A 86 -13.90 -5.90 7.92
N GLU A 87 -13.77 -4.61 7.58
CA GLU A 87 -14.77 -3.59 7.88
C GLU A 87 -16.14 -3.98 7.31
N GLN A 88 -16.19 -4.42 6.05
CA GLN A 88 -17.43 -4.79 5.36
C GLN A 88 -18.05 -6.08 5.90
N ALA A 89 -17.24 -7.05 6.34
CA ALA A 89 -17.74 -8.30 6.91
C ALA A 89 -18.41 -8.12 8.30
N MET A 90 -18.15 -6.99 8.98
CA MET A 90 -18.77 -6.66 10.26
C MET A 90 -20.14 -5.96 10.13
N TYR A 91 -20.57 -5.60 8.92
CA TYR A 91 -21.87 -4.97 8.63
C TYR A 91 -22.81 -5.92 7.89
#